data_AF-A0A520E9P8-F1
#
_entry.id   AF-A0A520E9P8-F1
#
_cell.length_a   1.000
_cell.length_b   1.000
_cell.length_c   1.000
_cell.angle_alpha   90.00
_cell.angle_beta   90.00
_cell.angle_gamma   90.00
#
_symmetry.space_group_name_H-M   'P 1'
#
loop_
_entity.id
_entity.type
_entity.pdbx_description
1 polymer ?
#
loop_
_entity_poly.entity_id
_entity_poly.type
_entity_poly.pdbx_seq_one_letter_code
_entity_poly.pdbx_strand_id
1 'polypeptide(L)'
;MTDPIVSALLAAATALLGAFIAQFVAEKYRRFHDGSAVAAGILGELSAYRGGAEVLAPRIRGWMTAASSDLHLTFRPIERPVDLFFDASVGKLGLLGHQLTEHTVYVYANLRAFRIGLEVITTAHAEMTKAEFLERCELCLQSLKRCAPEGRSSSRTCGHAAT
;
A
#
# COMPACT_ATOMS: atom_id res chain seq x y z
N MET A 1 48.60 -20.81 36.86
CA MET A 1 48.17 -19.42 37.12
C MET A 1 48.17 -18.71 35.78
N THR A 2 47.01 -18.38 35.23
CA THR A 2 46.94 -17.52 34.04
C THR A 2 47.36 -16.11 34.45
N ASP A 3 48.22 -15.47 33.66
CA ASP A 3 48.65 -14.11 33.93
C ASP A 3 47.44 -13.16 33.98
N PRO A 4 47.40 -12.21 34.93
CA PRO A 4 46.30 -11.26 35.06
C PRO A 4 46.06 -10.42 33.80
N ILE A 5 47.09 -10.28 32.96
CA ILE A 5 47.02 -9.61 31.66
C ILE A 5 46.22 -10.44 30.65
N VAL A 6 46.42 -11.76 30.64
CA VAL A 6 45.71 -12.68 29.72
C VAL A 6 44.23 -12.75 30.09
N SER A 7 43.90 -12.81 31.38
CA SER A 7 42.50 -12.79 31.83
C SER A 7 41.81 -11.45 31.52
N ALA A 8 42.51 -10.32 31.70
CA ALA A 8 41.98 -9.00 31.35
C ALA A 8 41.72 -8.86 29.83
N LEU A 9 42.64 -9.34 28.99
CA LEU A 9 42.46 -9.34 27.53
C LEU A 9 41.28 -10.20 27.08
N LEU A 10 41.13 -11.40 27.66
CA LEU A 10 39.99 -12.28 27.37
C LEU A 10 38.66 -11.65 27.84
N ALA A 11 38.64 -11.02 29.00
CA ALA A 11 37.46 -10.32 29.49
C ALA A 11 37.10 -9.12 28.59
N ALA A 12 38.08 -8.34 28.16
CA ALA A 12 37.86 -7.23 27.23
C ALA A 12 37.35 -7.71 25.86
N ALA A 13 37.95 -8.77 25.30
CA ALA A 13 37.54 -9.33 24.02
C ALA A 13 36.12 -9.90 24.06
N THR A 14 35.77 -10.63 25.12
CA THR A 14 34.41 -11.17 25.30
C THR A 14 33.38 -10.06 25.51
N ALA A 15 33.72 -9.03 26.28
CA ALA A 15 32.85 -7.86 26.46
C ALA A 15 32.60 -7.11 25.14
N LEU A 16 33.63 -6.87 24.34
CA LEU A 16 33.51 -6.22 23.04
C LEU A 16 32.67 -7.05 22.06
N LEU A 17 32.91 -8.36 21.99
CA LEU A 17 32.13 -9.27 21.15
C LEU A 17 30.67 -9.33 21.59
N GLY A 18 30.42 -9.40 22.91
CA GLY A 18 29.08 -9.36 23.48
C GLY A 18 28.33 -8.08 23.14
N ALA A 19 29.00 -6.93 23.29
CA ALA A 19 28.44 -5.62 22.93
C ALA A 19 28.11 -5.52 21.44
N PHE A 20 29.00 -6.03 20.57
CA PHE A 20 28.77 -6.06 19.13
C PHE A 20 27.54 -6.91 18.77
N ILE A 21 27.46 -8.15 19.27
CA ILE A 21 26.31 -9.03 19.00
C ILE A 21 25.01 -8.41 19.53
N ALA A 22 25.03 -7.87 20.75
CA ALA A 22 23.87 -7.21 21.35
C ALA A 22 23.37 -6.04 20.50
N GLN A 23 24.28 -5.21 19.97
CA GLN A 23 23.93 -4.10 19.08
C GLN A 23 23.27 -4.58 17.79
N PHE A 24 23.82 -5.62 17.15
CA PHE A 24 23.25 -6.19 15.92
C PHE A 24 21.87 -6.81 16.15
N VAL A 25 21.69 -7.54 17.24
CA VAL A 25 20.40 -8.14 17.60
C VAL A 25 19.36 -7.06 17.90
N ALA A 26 19.72 -6.05 18.69
CA ALA A 26 18.85 -4.93 19.01
C ALA A 26 18.40 -4.18 17.75
N GLU A 27 19.33 -3.89 16.84
CA GLU A 27 19.02 -3.18 15.60
C GLU A 27 18.14 -4.02 14.65
N LYS A 28 18.40 -5.33 14.55
CA LYS A 28 17.55 -6.23 13.75
C LYS A 28 16.13 -6.31 14.32
N TYR A 29 15.99 -6.40 15.64
CA TYR A 29 14.69 -6.41 16.31
C TYR A 29 13.93 -5.09 16.08
N ARG A 30 14.61 -3.95 16.26
CA ARG A 30 14.04 -2.62 15.99
C ARG A 30 13.55 -2.50 14.55
N ARG A 31 14.37 -2.90 13.58
CA ARG A 31 14.02 -2.87 12.14
C ARG A 31 12.82 -3.76 11.82
N PHE A 32 12.74 -4.94 12.43
CA PHE A 32 11.59 -5.83 12.27
C PHE A 32 10.31 -5.20 12.84
N HIS A 33 10.37 -4.67 14.06
CA HIS A 33 9.24 -4.02 14.71
C HIS A 33 8.76 -2.79 13.92
N ASP A 34 9.69 -1.96 13.43
CA ASP A 34 9.39 -0.80 12.58
C ASP A 34 8.71 -1.25 11.27
N GLY A 35 9.19 -2.33 10.65
CA GLY A 35 8.57 -2.90 9.45
C GLY A 35 7.16 -3.44 9.71
N SER A 36 6.96 -4.16 10.82
CA SER A 36 5.64 -4.66 11.22
C SER A 36 4.64 -3.53 11.51
N ALA A 37 5.08 -2.44 12.15
CA ALA A 37 4.24 -1.27 12.41
C ALA A 37 3.79 -0.59 11.12
N VAL A 38 4.70 -0.41 10.16
CA VAL A 38 4.36 0.12 8.82
C VAL A 38 3.38 -0.80 8.10
N ALA A 39 3.63 -2.12 8.13
CA ALA A 39 2.75 -3.10 7.50
C ALA A 39 1.33 -3.04 8.06
N ALA A 40 1.21 -2.98 9.40
CA ALA A 40 -0.07 -2.91 10.09
C ALA A 40 -0.85 -1.63 9.76
N GLY A 41 -0.18 -0.47 9.73
CA GLY A 41 -0.85 0.78 9.39
C GLY A 41 -1.29 0.87 7.93
N ILE A 42 -0.45 0.41 7.00
CA ILE A 42 -0.82 0.29 5.58
C ILE A 42 -2.00 -0.66 5.40
N LEU A 43 -1.97 -1.81 6.07
CA LEU A 43 -3.08 -2.76 6.02
C LEU A 43 -4.38 -2.15 6.57
N GLY A 44 -4.31 -1.41 7.66
CA GLY A 44 -5.45 -0.71 8.25
C GLY A 44 -6.08 0.30 7.28
N GLU A 45 -5.25 1.15 6.66
CA GLU A 45 -5.70 2.14 5.68
C GLU A 45 -6.30 1.47 4.43
N LEU A 46 -5.63 0.46 3.87
CA LEU A 46 -6.15 -0.30 2.72
C LEU A 46 -7.43 -1.07 3.03
N SER A 47 -7.58 -1.59 4.26
CA SER A 47 -8.80 -2.28 4.69
C SER A 47 -10.00 -1.32 4.77
N ALA A 48 -9.77 -0.07 5.19
CA ALA A 48 -10.81 0.96 5.15
C ALA A 48 -11.22 1.28 3.70
N TYR A 49 -10.26 1.37 2.78
CA TYR A 49 -10.57 1.59 1.36
C TYR A 49 -11.29 0.42 0.71
N ARG A 50 -10.97 -0.82 1.07
CA ARG A 50 -11.68 -1.99 0.58
C ARG A 50 -13.18 -1.91 0.89
N GLY A 51 -13.55 -1.58 2.13
CA GLY A 51 -14.95 -1.39 2.51
C GLY A 51 -15.63 -0.26 1.70
N GLY A 52 -14.91 0.83 1.43
CA GLY A 52 -15.42 1.91 0.58
C GLY A 52 -15.60 1.50 -0.90
N ALA A 53 -14.67 0.71 -1.45
CA ALA A 53 -14.69 0.28 -2.84
C ALA A 53 -15.91 -0.60 -3.17
N GLU A 54 -16.31 -1.47 -2.23
CA GLU A 54 -17.50 -2.33 -2.36
C GLU A 54 -18.80 -1.51 -2.48
N VAL A 55 -18.85 -0.33 -1.87
CA VAL A 55 -19.99 0.61 -1.98
C VAL A 55 -19.89 1.46 -3.24
N LEU A 56 -18.68 1.85 -3.63
CA LEU A 56 -18.46 2.84 -4.68
C LEU A 56 -18.59 2.24 -6.09
N ALA A 57 -18.14 1.01 -6.30
CA ALA A 57 -18.22 0.36 -7.60
C ALA A 57 -19.68 0.17 -8.11
N PRO A 58 -20.66 -0.26 -7.30
CA PRO A 58 -22.07 -0.27 -7.70
C PRO A 58 -22.61 1.13 -8.02
N ARG A 59 -22.18 2.18 -7.30
CA ARG A 59 -22.63 3.55 -7.56
C ARG A 59 -22.16 4.07 -8.92
N ILE A 60 -20.90 3.83 -9.27
CA ILE A 60 -20.37 4.22 -10.59
C ILE A 60 -21.10 3.48 -11.71
N ARG A 61 -21.39 2.18 -11.53
CA ARG A 61 -22.24 1.44 -12.47
C ARG A 61 -23.64 2.05 -12.60
N GLY A 62 -24.23 2.47 -11.48
CA GLY A 62 -25.51 3.19 -11.48
C GLY A 62 -25.46 4.50 -12.27
N TRP A 63 -24.36 5.26 -12.18
CA TRP A 63 -24.17 6.46 -12.99
C TRP A 63 -24.09 6.14 -14.48
N MET A 64 -23.38 5.08 -14.86
CA MET A 64 -23.33 4.64 -16.27
C MET A 64 -24.72 4.26 -16.79
N THR A 65 -25.52 3.55 -16.00
CA THR A 65 -26.91 3.22 -16.37
C THR A 65 -27.77 4.48 -16.51
N ALA A 66 -27.69 5.41 -15.54
CA ALA A 66 -28.45 6.65 -15.57
C ALA A 66 -28.09 7.52 -16.78
N ALA A 67 -26.79 7.68 -17.06
CA ALA A 67 -26.31 8.39 -18.24
C ALA A 67 -26.77 7.71 -19.55
N SER A 68 -26.83 6.37 -19.58
CA SER A 68 -27.34 5.62 -20.73
C SER A 68 -28.82 5.87 -21.00
N SER A 69 -29.61 6.07 -19.95
CA SER A 69 -31.05 6.41 -20.00
C SER A 69 -31.35 7.91 -20.09
N ASP A 70 -30.35 8.74 -20.39
CA ASP A 70 -30.45 10.20 -20.49
C ASP A 70 -31.01 10.89 -19.24
N LEU A 71 -30.81 10.26 -18.07
CA LEU A 71 -31.11 10.88 -16.78
C LEU A 71 -30.02 11.89 -16.43
N HIS A 72 -30.45 13.09 -16.02
CA HIS A 72 -29.53 14.12 -15.58
C HIS A 72 -28.91 13.76 -14.23
N LEU A 73 -27.59 13.55 -14.21
CA LEU A 73 -26.82 13.33 -13.00
C LEU A 73 -26.28 14.66 -12.50
N THR A 74 -26.44 14.91 -11.20
CA THR A 74 -25.83 16.07 -10.54
C THR A 74 -24.77 15.59 -9.57
N PHE A 75 -23.54 16.05 -9.78
CA PHE A 75 -22.44 15.79 -8.87
C PHE A 75 -22.12 17.03 -8.04
N ARG A 76 -21.71 16.80 -6.79
CA ARG A 76 -21.10 17.83 -5.97
C ARG A 76 -19.59 17.69 -6.08
N PRO A 77 -18.84 18.80 -6.21
CA PRO A 77 -17.39 18.76 -6.13
C PRO A 77 -16.97 18.11 -4.81
N ILE A 78 -16.02 17.19 -4.90
CA ILE A 78 -15.39 16.56 -3.73
C ILE A 78 -13.93 16.97 -3.70
N GLU A 79 -13.43 17.27 -2.50
CA GLU A 79 -11.99 17.42 -2.31
C GLU A 79 -11.34 16.03 -2.38
N ARG A 80 -10.17 15.96 -3.01
CA ARG A 80 -9.43 14.70 -3.16
C ARG A 80 -8.98 14.18 -1.78
N PRO A 81 -9.37 12.96 -1.37
CA PRO A 81 -8.90 12.38 -0.11
C PRO A 81 -7.39 12.14 -0.13
N VAL A 82 -6.74 12.48 0.99
CA VAL A 82 -5.31 12.27 1.24
C VAL A 82 -5.04 10.94 1.94
N ASP A 83 -3.93 10.28 1.60
CA ASP A 83 -3.52 9.02 2.22
C ASP A 83 -2.58 9.28 3.41
N LEU A 84 -3.15 9.70 4.54
CA LEU A 84 -2.39 10.20 5.69
C LEU A 84 -1.32 9.23 6.16
N PHE A 85 -1.62 7.92 6.23
CA PHE A 85 -0.65 6.95 6.75
C PHE A 85 0.41 6.60 5.70
N PHE A 86 -0.02 6.35 4.46
CA PHE A 86 0.90 6.04 3.37
C PHE A 86 1.89 7.17 3.11
N ASP A 87 1.41 8.41 2.98
CA ASP A 87 2.25 9.58 2.70
C ASP A 87 3.27 9.82 3.83
N ALA A 88 2.87 9.61 5.09
CA ALA A 88 3.77 9.68 6.25
C ALA A 88 4.79 8.52 6.31
N SER A 89 4.51 7.41 5.63
CA SER A 89 5.29 6.15 5.74
C SER A 89 6.11 5.81 4.49
N VAL A 90 6.05 6.61 3.42
CA VAL A 90 6.75 6.34 2.13
C VAL A 90 8.23 6.02 2.33
N GLY A 91 8.93 6.81 3.17
CA GLY A 91 10.35 6.61 3.46
C GLY A 91 10.69 5.31 4.20
N LYS A 92 9.69 4.63 4.75
CA LYS A 92 9.84 3.38 5.51
C LYS A 92 9.29 2.16 4.77
N LEU A 93 8.73 2.31 3.57
CA LEU A 93 8.18 1.19 2.79
C LEU A 93 9.23 0.10 2.53
N GLY A 94 10.50 0.47 2.35
CA GLY A 94 11.59 -0.48 2.16
C GLY A 94 11.81 -1.46 3.33
N LEU A 95 11.23 -1.21 4.51
CA LEU A 95 11.23 -2.15 5.64
C LEU A 95 10.32 -3.37 5.40
N LEU A 96 9.35 -3.27 4.50
CA LEU A 96 8.44 -4.35 4.14
C LEU A 96 9.08 -5.42 3.24
N GLY A 97 10.26 -5.13 2.68
CA GLY A 97 10.87 -5.94 1.64
C GLY A 97 10.31 -5.63 0.25
N HIS A 98 11.00 -6.14 -0.77
CA HIS A 98 10.76 -5.75 -2.16
C HIS A 98 9.32 -6.04 -2.65
N GLN A 99 8.84 -7.26 -2.43
CA GLN A 99 7.52 -7.70 -2.92
C GLN A 99 6.36 -6.88 -2.31
N LEU A 100 6.37 -6.68 -0.99
CA LEU A 100 5.32 -5.91 -0.33
C LEU A 100 5.40 -4.43 -0.70
N THR A 101 6.61 -3.88 -0.81
CA THR A 101 6.80 -2.48 -1.26
C THR A 101 6.20 -2.27 -2.64
N GLU A 102 6.55 -3.12 -3.61
CA GLU A 102 6.03 -3.06 -4.97
C GLU A 102 4.50 -3.13 -4.99
N HIS A 103 3.93 -4.11 -4.27
CA HIS A 103 2.49 -4.29 -4.20
C HIS A 103 1.78 -3.11 -3.56
N THR A 104 2.31 -2.58 -2.45
CA THR A 104 1.76 -1.39 -1.78
C THR A 104 1.76 -0.20 -2.74
N VAL A 105 2.90 0.13 -3.36
CA VAL A 105 3.01 1.26 -4.29
C VAL A 105 2.04 1.08 -5.47
N TYR A 106 1.94 -0.14 -6.02
CA TYR A 106 1.00 -0.44 -7.10
C TYR A 106 -0.46 -0.19 -6.69
N VAL A 107 -0.89 -0.63 -5.51
CA VAL A 107 -2.27 -0.42 -5.03
C VAL A 107 -2.54 1.08 -4.83
N TYR A 108 -1.65 1.83 -4.16
CA TYR A 108 -1.84 3.26 -3.96
C TYR A 108 -1.81 4.05 -5.27
N ALA A 109 -1.00 3.65 -6.25
CA ALA A 109 -1.02 4.28 -7.58
C ALA A 109 -2.38 4.09 -8.28
N ASN A 110 -2.98 2.90 -8.19
CA ASN A 110 -4.31 2.66 -8.76
C ASN A 110 -5.42 3.39 -7.97
N LEU A 111 -5.33 3.48 -6.64
CA LEU A 111 -6.25 4.30 -5.83
C LEU A 111 -6.17 5.78 -6.19
N ARG A 112 -4.95 6.30 -6.38
CA ARG A 112 -4.73 7.67 -6.82
C ARG A 112 -5.31 7.93 -8.21
N ALA A 113 -5.08 7.02 -9.17
CA ALA A 113 -5.67 7.11 -10.50
C ALA A 113 -7.20 7.13 -10.45
N PHE A 114 -7.79 6.26 -9.62
CA PHE A 114 -9.23 6.25 -9.36
C PHE A 114 -9.73 7.60 -8.84
N ARG A 115 -9.08 8.17 -7.81
CA ARG A 115 -9.49 9.45 -7.22
C ARG A 115 -9.38 10.62 -8.19
N ILE A 116 -8.32 10.67 -9.00
CA ILE A 116 -8.17 11.66 -10.07
C ILE A 116 -9.32 11.54 -11.07
N GLY A 117 -9.65 10.32 -11.50
CA GLY A 117 -10.78 10.08 -12.40
C GLY A 117 -12.10 10.52 -11.80
N LEU A 118 -12.34 10.19 -10.53
CA LEU A 118 -13.56 10.57 -9.82
C LEU A 118 -13.69 12.09 -9.67
N GLU A 119 -12.61 12.78 -9.32
CA GLU A 119 -12.57 14.24 -9.23
C GLU A 119 -13.00 14.86 -10.56
N VAL A 120 -12.37 14.45 -11.67
CA VAL A 120 -12.69 14.95 -13.01
C VAL A 120 -14.17 14.70 -13.37
N ILE A 121 -14.71 13.52 -13.05
CA ILE A 121 -16.13 13.23 -13.25
C ILE A 121 -16.98 14.22 -12.42
N THR A 122 -16.70 14.37 -11.13
CA THR A 122 -17.54 15.20 -10.26
C THR A 122 -17.49 16.69 -10.62
N THR A 123 -16.35 17.20 -11.11
CA THR A 123 -16.17 18.63 -11.41
C THR A 123 -16.58 19.00 -12.83
N ALA A 124 -16.33 18.12 -13.80
CA ALA A 124 -16.45 18.47 -15.23
C ALA A 124 -17.54 17.66 -15.98
N HIS A 125 -18.33 16.80 -15.32
CA HIS A 125 -19.37 16.00 -16.01
C HIS A 125 -20.33 16.82 -16.89
N ALA A 126 -20.64 18.05 -16.51
CA ALA A 126 -21.57 18.92 -17.25
C ALA A 126 -21.03 19.35 -18.62
N GLU A 127 -19.71 19.33 -18.79
CA GLU A 127 -19.01 19.69 -20.03
C GLU A 127 -18.63 18.46 -20.88
N MET A 128 -18.83 17.25 -20.35
CA MET A 128 -18.45 16.00 -21.01
C MET A 128 -19.52 15.51 -21.99
N THR A 129 -19.07 14.89 -23.08
CA THR A 129 -19.98 14.08 -23.89
C THR A 129 -20.40 12.81 -23.15
N LYS A 130 -21.55 12.23 -23.51
CA LYS A 130 -22.00 10.94 -22.96
C LYS A 130 -20.95 9.83 -23.12
N ALA A 131 -20.28 9.77 -24.28
CA ALA A 131 -19.25 8.79 -24.54
C ALA A 131 -18.05 8.96 -23.61
N GLU A 132 -17.56 10.19 -23.45
CA GLU A 132 -16.45 10.50 -22.54
C GLU A 132 -16.79 10.17 -21.09
N PHE A 133 -18.00 10.53 -20.64
CA PHE A 133 -18.45 10.22 -19.28
C PHE A 133 -18.45 8.72 -18.98
N LEU A 134 -18.97 7.92 -19.92
CA LEU A 134 -19.01 6.45 -19.79
C LEU A 134 -17.60 5.86 -19.78
N GLU A 135 -16.71 6.32 -20.66
CA GLU A 135 -15.31 5.87 -20.69
C GLU A 135 -14.59 6.19 -19.37
N ARG A 136 -14.75 7.40 -18.85
CA ARG A 136 -14.15 7.80 -17.56
C ARG A 136 -14.69 6.99 -16.39
N CYS A 137 -15.99 6.68 -16.37
CA CYS A 137 -16.58 5.80 -15.37
C CYS A 137 -15.99 4.39 -15.44
N GLU A 138 -15.81 3.86 -16.65
CA GLU A 138 -15.19 2.54 -16.86
C GLU A 138 -13.72 2.53 -16.41
N LEU A 139 -12.94 3.56 -16.73
CA LEU A 139 -11.56 3.70 -16.25
C LEU A 139 -11.50 3.72 -14.72
N CYS A 140 -12.41 4.45 -14.06
CA CYS A 140 -12.52 4.46 -12.60
C CYS A 140 -12.81 3.07 -12.03
N LEU A 141 -13.73 2.32 -12.64
CA LEU A 141 -14.03 0.95 -12.25
C LEU A 141 -12.83 0.01 -12.45
N GLN A 142 -12.08 0.17 -13.54
CA GLN A 142 -10.87 -0.63 -13.79
C GLN A 142 -9.79 -0.34 -12.76
N SER A 143 -9.55 0.93 -12.41
CA SER A 143 -8.61 1.30 -11.35
C SER A 143 -9.02 0.67 -10.01
N LEU A 144 -10.30 0.74 -9.62
CA LEU A 144 -10.79 0.08 -8.41
C LEU A 144 -10.60 -1.44 -8.43
N LYS A 145 -10.87 -2.10 -9.57
CA LYS A 145 -10.67 -3.54 -9.73
C LYS A 145 -9.20 -3.92 -9.59
N ARG A 146 -8.27 -3.14 -10.13
CA ARG A 146 -6.82 -3.37 -10.01
C ARG A 146 -6.31 -3.21 -8.57
N CYS A 147 -7.02 -2.44 -7.73
CA CYS A 147 -6.73 -2.34 -6.30
C CYS A 147 -7.25 -3.54 -5.49
N ALA A 148 -8.31 -4.20 -5.96
CA ALA A 148 -8.83 -5.38 -5.29
C ALA A 148 -7.81 -6.53 -5.45
N PRO A 149 -7.43 -7.21 -4.36
CA PRO A 149 -6.65 -8.42 -4.49
C PRO A 149 -7.53 -9.46 -5.17
N GLU A 150 -7.43 -9.61 -6.49
CA GLU A 150 -7.70 -10.91 -7.10
C GLU A 150 -6.79 -11.89 -6.36
N GLY A 151 -7.39 -12.94 -5.80
CA GLY A 151 -6.69 -13.95 -5.02
C GLY A 151 -5.54 -14.54 -5.82
N ARG A 152 -4.38 -13.90 -5.75
CA ARG A 152 -3.12 -14.46 -6.21
C ARG A 152 -2.75 -15.48 -5.17
N SER A 153 -3.26 -16.69 -5.39
CA SER A 153 -2.71 -17.90 -4.83
C SER A 153 -1.19 -17.80 -4.94
N SER A 154 -0.55 -17.80 -3.78
CA SER A 154 0.87 -18.09 -3.59
C SER A 154 1.15 -19.48 -4.21
N SER A 155 1.37 -19.52 -5.51
CA SER A 155 1.74 -20.72 -6.26
C SER A 155 2.73 -20.37 -7.36
N ARG A 156 3.70 -19.51 -7.07
CA ARG A 156 4.95 -19.42 -7.83
C ARG A 156 6.09 -19.17 -6.84
N THR A 157 7.16 -19.95 -7.01
CA THR A 157 8.46 -19.95 -6.32
C THR A 157 8.58 -20.65 -4.96
N CYS A 158 8.40 -21.98 -4.97
CA CYS A 158 9.32 -22.90 -4.27
C CYS A 158 9.81 -23.92 -5.31
N GLY A 159 10.82 -23.52 -6.08
CA GLY A 159 11.55 -24.38 -7.00
C GLY A 159 12.95 -23.79 -7.14
N HIS A 160 13.96 -24.60 -6.79
CA HIS A 160 15.38 -24.30 -6.55
C HIS A 160 15.69 -23.89 -5.10
N ALA A 161 16.57 -24.56 -4.34
CA ALA A 161 17.60 -25.52 -4.70
C ALA A 161 17.90 -26.46 -3.51
N ALA A 162 17.99 -27.76 -3.79
CA ALA A 162 18.71 -28.72 -2.97
C ALA A 162 19.34 -29.73 -3.93
N THR A 163 20.57 -29.44 -4.31
CA THR A 163 21.58 -30.40 -4.78
C THR A 163 22.74 -30.29 -3.81
#